data_AF-A0A1V5VRB7-F1
#
_entry.id   AF-A0A1V5VRB7-F1
#
_cell.length_a   1.000
_cell.length_b   1.000
_cell.length_c   1.000
_cell.angle_alpha   90.00
_cell.angle_beta   90.00
_cell.angle_gamma   90.00
#
_symmetry.space_group_name_H-M   'P 1'
#
loop_
_entity.id
_entity.type
_entity.pdbx_description
1 polymer ?
#
loop_
_entity_poly.entity_id
_entity_poly.type
_entity_poly.pdbx_seq_one_letter_code
_entity_poly.pdbx_strand_id
1 'polypeptide(L)'
;MEDLSKKSWWSFLDGVQQDLLRQSLILLEKEEKNPSGFLDYSFVVFPAARAYEGFLKKLFFDLGLINRSQFSGERFRIGRALNPAIYKEYPRESVYEKLTRFCGGEEISSKLWHTWKNSRNMVFHFFPEKDNLVNLVSAREKIEEILTAIDFSFKGCQVAKTSLSAQKRTLSLAFLDFFLVLVGWSVYRYFFRLPLFWEEAAIKPALWLLPTIYLIRKVEKRPLFSSLGYLGKNFQTSLWVIFYFLVFVVLESLIVGFSRHSRSFLTILGTLPLSSLVTISIQFLTAVVEETFFRGYLFNRLWEALGKAWKANLLVSLGFVLIHLPISIFVLRLSGEQILAALGLLSVMSFGSGLLFSLTYNTVPSIVWHFLWNWQVILGL
;
A
#
# COMPACT_ATOMS: atom_id res chain seq x y z
N MET A 1 -22.80 28.86 5.25
CA MET A 1 -22.30 27.59 4.69
C MET A 1 -22.13 26.62 5.84
N GLU A 2 -22.65 25.40 5.73
CA GLU A 2 -22.44 24.41 6.79
C GLU A 2 -20.95 24.07 6.86
N ASP A 3 -20.36 24.20 8.05
CA ASP A 3 -18.96 23.86 8.27
C ASP A 3 -18.79 22.34 8.20
N LEU A 4 -18.41 21.84 7.02
CA LEU A 4 -18.21 20.41 6.79
C LEU A 4 -17.18 19.80 7.74
N SER A 5 -16.25 20.59 8.30
CA SER A 5 -15.23 20.08 9.22
C SER A 5 -15.79 19.51 10.53
N LYS A 6 -17.04 19.91 10.88
CA LYS A 6 -17.75 19.41 12.05
C LYS A 6 -18.48 18.08 11.81
N LYS A 7 -18.56 17.62 10.56
CA LYS A 7 -19.24 16.36 10.22
C LYS A 7 -18.40 15.16 10.67
N SER A 8 -19.05 14.12 11.20
CA SER A 8 -18.36 12.92 11.71
C SER A 8 -17.54 12.18 10.64
N TRP A 9 -17.98 12.25 9.39
CA TRP A 9 -17.31 11.63 8.24
C TRP A 9 -16.16 12.46 7.68
N TRP A 10 -15.96 13.71 8.11
CA TRP A 10 -14.94 14.59 7.54
C TRP A 10 -13.52 14.02 7.66
N SER A 11 -13.21 13.48 8.84
CA SER A 11 -11.91 12.87 9.14
C SER A 11 -11.64 11.58 8.36
N PHE A 12 -12.66 10.97 7.78
CA PHE A 12 -12.51 9.76 6.96
C PHE A 12 -12.02 10.07 5.55
N LEU A 13 -12.31 11.27 5.05
CA LEU A 13 -11.86 11.72 3.75
C LEU A 13 -10.38 12.05 3.78
N ASP A 14 -9.68 11.75 2.69
CA ASP A 14 -8.32 12.25 2.49
C ASP A 14 -8.31 13.76 2.20
N GLY A 15 -7.14 14.38 2.29
CA GLY A 15 -7.01 15.83 2.11
C GLY A 15 -7.49 16.31 0.74
N VAL A 16 -7.26 15.54 -0.32
CA VAL A 16 -7.68 15.90 -1.69
C VAL A 16 -9.20 15.87 -1.80
N GLN A 17 -9.86 14.87 -1.22
CA GLN A 17 -11.32 14.77 -1.18
C GLN A 17 -11.94 15.94 -0.41
N GLN A 18 -11.36 16.30 0.74
CA GLN A 18 -11.79 17.46 1.54
C GLN A 18 -11.70 18.76 0.72
N ASP A 19 -10.59 18.97 0.03
CA ASP A 19 -10.38 20.17 -0.79
C ASP A 19 -11.32 20.21 -2.00
N LEU A 20 -11.57 19.08 -2.65
CA LEU A 20 -12.53 18.97 -3.75
C LEU A 20 -13.97 19.32 -3.31
N LEU A 21 -14.42 18.83 -2.14
CA LEU A 21 -15.74 19.19 -1.61
C LEU A 21 -15.85 20.68 -1.31
N ARG A 22 -14.82 21.26 -0.68
CA ARG A 22 -14.76 22.72 -0.43
C ARG A 22 -14.79 23.51 -1.73
N GLN A 23 -14.03 23.06 -2.73
CA GLN A 23 -13.98 23.72 -4.04
C GLN A 23 -15.36 23.77 -4.70
N SER A 24 -16.11 22.66 -4.70
CA SER A 24 -17.48 22.66 -5.23
C SER A 24 -18.40 23.63 -4.48
N LEU A 25 -18.32 23.70 -3.15
CA LEU A 25 -19.14 24.64 -2.37
C LEU A 25 -18.78 26.10 -2.63
N ILE A 26 -17.48 26.41 -2.79
CA ILE A 26 -17.02 27.77 -3.13
C ILE A 26 -17.52 28.16 -4.53
N LEU A 27 -17.43 27.26 -5.51
CA LEU A 27 -17.93 27.50 -6.86
C LEU A 27 -19.44 27.73 -6.87
N LEU A 28 -20.19 26.90 -6.13
CA LEU A 28 -21.64 27.03 -6.01
C LEU A 28 -22.03 28.39 -5.41
N GLU A 29 -21.43 28.76 -4.28
CA GLU A 29 -21.73 30.03 -3.62
C GLU A 29 -21.40 31.24 -4.51
N LYS A 30 -20.30 31.16 -5.27
CA LYS A 30 -19.92 32.23 -6.20
C LYS A 30 -20.99 32.43 -7.28
N GLU A 31 -21.42 31.35 -7.93
CA GLU A 31 -22.43 31.41 -8.99
C GLU A 31 -23.83 31.76 -8.46
N GLU A 32 -24.14 31.46 -7.20
CA GLU A 32 -25.42 31.86 -6.60
C GLU A 32 -25.47 33.34 -6.22
N LYS A 33 -24.34 33.90 -5.76
CA LYS A 33 -24.26 35.33 -5.43
C LYS A 33 -24.24 36.19 -6.69
N ASN A 34 -23.48 35.77 -7.70
CA ASN A 34 -23.34 36.48 -8.96
C ASN A 34 -23.49 35.50 -10.13
N PRO A 35 -24.73 35.19 -10.56
CA PRO A 35 -24.96 34.22 -11.63
C PRO A 35 -24.35 34.68 -12.95
N SER A 36 -23.43 33.88 -13.49
CA SER A 36 -22.78 34.19 -14.77
C SER A 36 -23.67 33.90 -15.99
N GLY A 37 -24.81 33.22 -15.80
CA GLY A 37 -25.73 32.86 -16.89
C GLY A 37 -25.24 31.73 -17.79
N PHE A 38 -24.44 30.80 -17.26
CA PHE A 38 -23.98 29.65 -18.02
C PHE A 38 -25.12 28.70 -18.38
N LEU A 39 -25.01 28.06 -19.55
CA LEU A 39 -25.95 27.03 -19.98
C LEU A 39 -25.87 25.77 -19.10
N ASP A 40 -24.67 25.45 -18.60
CA ASP A 40 -24.39 24.23 -17.85
C ASP A 40 -23.46 24.50 -16.66
N TYR A 41 -23.91 24.08 -15.47
CA TYR A 41 -23.24 24.21 -14.18
C TYR A 41 -22.60 22.89 -13.71
N SER A 42 -22.44 21.90 -14.58
CA SER A 42 -21.78 20.62 -14.29
C SER A 42 -20.37 20.80 -13.72
N PHE A 43 -19.68 21.88 -14.11
CA PHE A 43 -18.35 22.24 -13.59
C PHE A 43 -18.35 22.53 -12.07
N VAL A 44 -19.48 22.99 -11.52
CA VAL A 44 -19.66 23.22 -10.08
C VAL A 44 -19.77 21.90 -9.33
N VAL A 45 -20.44 20.91 -9.92
CA VAL A 45 -20.67 19.57 -9.33
C VAL A 45 -19.43 18.68 -9.43
N PHE A 46 -18.61 18.87 -10.48
CA PHE A 46 -17.51 17.99 -10.83
C PHE A 46 -16.52 17.70 -9.69
N PRO A 47 -16.00 18.70 -8.93
CA PRO A 47 -15.11 18.41 -7.81
C PRO A 47 -15.75 17.50 -6.74
N ALA A 48 -16.99 17.79 -6.32
CA ALA A 48 -17.72 16.98 -5.35
C ALA A 48 -18.00 15.56 -5.87
N ALA A 49 -18.38 15.41 -7.13
CA ALA A 49 -18.58 14.10 -7.76
C ALA A 49 -17.30 13.25 -7.75
N ARG A 50 -16.13 13.88 -8.00
CA ARG A 50 -14.82 13.22 -7.93
C ARG A 50 -14.46 12.83 -6.50
N ALA A 51 -14.71 13.71 -5.52
CA ALA A 51 -14.51 13.40 -4.11
C ALA A 51 -15.37 12.19 -3.68
N TYR A 52 -16.63 12.18 -4.12
CA TYR A 52 -17.58 11.10 -3.84
C TYR A 52 -17.16 9.75 -4.44
N GLU A 53 -16.67 9.72 -5.69
CA GLU A 53 -16.16 8.48 -6.28
C GLU A 53 -14.96 7.92 -5.51
N GLY A 54 -14.03 8.79 -5.10
CA GLY A 54 -12.94 8.39 -4.21
C GLY A 54 -13.44 7.89 -2.86
N PHE A 55 -14.47 8.54 -2.30
CA PHE A 55 -15.06 8.19 -1.01
C PHE A 55 -15.63 6.77 -1.05
N LEU A 56 -16.42 6.46 -2.07
CA LEU A 56 -16.98 5.12 -2.29
C LEU A 56 -15.86 4.08 -2.41
N LYS A 57 -14.81 4.37 -3.18
CA LYS A 57 -13.68 3.44 -3.35
C LYS A 57 -12.99 3.13 -2.02
N LYS A 58 -12.77 4.16 -1.19
CA LYS A 58 -12.19 4.01 0.15
C LYS A 58 -13.14 3.25 1.09
N LEU A 59 -14.42 3.62 1.11
CA LEU A 59 -15.46 2.94 1.88
C LEU A 59 -15.47 1.43 1.60
N PHE A 60 -15.49 1.03 0.32
CA PHE A 60 -15.52 -0.38 -0.05
C PHE A 60 -14.26 -1.13 0.33
N PHE A 61 -13.11 -0.46 0.31
CA PHE A 61 -11.84 -1.04 0.73
C PHE A 61 -11.80 -1.24 2.25
N ASP A 62 -12.18 -0.22 3.02
CA ASP A 62 -12.16 -0.24 4.48
C ASP A 62 -13.18 -1.24 5.06
N LEU A 63 -14.30 -1.47 4.34
CA LEU A 63 -15.28 -2.52 4.65
C LEU A 63 -14.87 -3.92 4.16
N GLY A 64 -13.73 -4.06 3.48
CA GLY A 64 -13.24 -5.35 2.95
C GLY A 64 -14.06 -5.90 1.77
N LEU A 65 -14.89 -5.08 1.13
CA LEU A 65 -15.72 -5.46 -0.02
C LEU A 65 -14.89 -5.58 -1.31
N ILE A 66 -13.81 -4.81 -1.37
CA ILE A 66 -12.78 -4.84 -2.42
C ILE A 66 -11.39 -5.01 -1.81
N ASN A 67 -10.47 -5.62 -2.57
CA ASN A 67 -9.10 -5.80 -2.15
C ASN A 67 -8.21 -4.61 -2.51
N ARG A 68 -6.98 -4.59 -1.99
CA ARG A 68 -6.02 -3.50 -2.22
C ARG A 68 -5.68 -3.30 -3.69
N SER A 69 -5.62 -4.37 -4.49
CA SER A 69 -5.39 -4.25 -5.94
C SER A 69 -6.55 -3.52 -6.63
N GLN A 70 -7.80 -3.79 -6.24
CA GLN A 70 -8.97 -3.09 -6.77
C GLN A 70 -9.00 -1.62 -6.30
N PHE A 71 -8.65 -1.37 -5.04
CA PHE A 71 -8.55 -0.03 -4.50
C PHE A 71 -7.49 0.82 -5.21
N SER A 72 -6.28 0.29 -5.41
CA SER A 72 -5.15 1.07 -5.94
C SER A 72 -5.14 1.22 -7.46
N GLY A 73 -5.85 0.39 -8.22
CA GLY A 73 -5.72 0.48 -9.68
C GLY A 73 -6.94 0.97 -10.44
N GLU A 74 -6.67 1.18 -11.72
CA GLU A 74 -7.48 1.98 -12.64
C GLU A 74 -8.63 1.21 -13.29
N ARG A 75 -8.52 -0.13 -13.31
CA ARG A 75 -9.54 -1.01 -13.91
C ARG A 75 -10.79 -1.16 -13.06
N PHE A 76 -10.72 -0.88 -11.76
CA PHE A 76 -11.89 -0.98 -10.89
C PHE A 76 -12.81 0.21 -11.13
N ARG A 77 -14.02 -0.06 -11.62
CA ARG A 77 -15.03 0.96 -11.94
C ARG A 77 -16.14 0.91 -10.89
N ILE A 78 -16.29 1.97 -10.10
CA ILE A 78 -17.36 2.11 -9.10
C ILE A 78 -18.73 1.89 -9.74
N GLY A 79 -18.92 2.48 -10.92
CA GLY A 79 -20.15 2.35 -11.68
C GLY A 79 -20.56 0.92 -12.02
N ARG A 80 -19.59 0.04 -12.30
CA ARG A 80 -19.85 -1.37 -12.58
C ARG A 80 -20.06 -2.14 -11.27
N ALA A 81 -19.21 -1.90 -10.28
CA ALA A 81 -19.20 -2.65 -9.04
C ALA A 81 -20.45 -2.40 -8.16
N LEU A 82 -21.00 -1.18 -8.21
CA LEU A 82 -22.14 -0.74 -7.42
C LEU A 82 -23.47 -0.81 -8.19
N ASN A 83 -23.49 -1.35 -9.41
CA ASN A 83 -24.70 -1.42 -10.22
C ASN A 83 -25.62 -2.59 -9.76
N PRO A 84 -26.87 -2.32 -9.35
CA PRO A 84 -27.83 -3.35 -8.95
C PRO A 84 -28.24 -4.28 -10.10
N ALA A 85 -28.07 -3.89 -11.36
CA ALA A 85 -28.37 -4.76 -12.51
C ALA A 85 -27.35 -5.88 -12.67
N ILE A 86 -26.07 -5.59 -12.43
CA ILE A 86 -24.96 -6.56 -12.56
C ILE A 86 -25.05 -7.66 -11.51
N TYR A 87 -25.66 -7.35 -10.36
CA TYR A 87 -25.92 -8.31 -9.29
C TYR A 87 -26.75 -9.52 -9.77
N LYS A 88 -27.69 -9.34 -10.71
CA LYS A 88 -28.51 -10.45 -11.22
C LYS A 88 -27.71 -11.52 -11.96
N GLU A 89 -26.54 -11.15 -12.48
CA GLU A 89 -25.70 -12.03 -13.30
C GLU A 89 -24.44 -12.51 -12.56
N TYR A 90 -23.83 -11.68 -11.69
CA TYR A 90 -22.58 -11.99 -11.00
C TYR A 90 -22.58 -11.59 -9.51
N PRO A 91 -23.39 -12.26 -8.68
CA PRO A 91 -23.59 -11.90 -7.27
C PRO A 91 -22.28 -11.81 -6.46
N ARG A 92 -21.42 -12.84 -6.55
CA ARG A 92 -20.18 -12.93 -5.77
C ARG A 92 -19.15 -11.82 -6.06
N GLU A 93 -19.27 -11.14 -7.19
CA GLU A 93 -18.37 -10.05 -7.60
C GLU A 93 -18.95 -8.65 -7.34
N SER A 94 -20.25 -8.55 -7.09
CA SER A 94 -20.96 -7.29 -6.90
C SER A 94 -20.64 -6.65 -5.55
N VAL A 95 -20.15 -5.42 -5.57
CA VAL A 95 -19.98 -4.63 -4.34
C VAL A 95 -21.34 -4.23 -3.78
N TYR A 96 -22.33 -3.99 -4.66
CA TYR A 96 -23.70 -3.70 -4.26
C TYR A 96 -24.26 -4.79 -3.33
N GLU A 97 -24.17 -6.07 -3.72
CA GLU A 97 -24.67 -7.18 -2.89
C GLU A 97 -23.89 -7.31 -1.58
N LYS A 98 -22.55 -7.25 -1.65
CA LYS A 98 -21.71 -7.36 -0.45
C LYS A 98 -22.05 -6.27 0.56
N LEU A 99 -22.30 -5.04 0.08
CA LEU A 99 -22.69 -3.91 0.92
C LEU A 99 -24.11 -4.12 1.47
N THR A 100 -25.07 -4.55 0.66
CA THR A 100 -26.44 -4.87 1.11
C THR A 100 -26.44 -5.91 2.22
N ARG A 101 -25.66 -6.99 2.04
CA ARG A 101 -25.51 -8.04 3.05
C ARG A 101 -24.82 -7.51 4.30
N PHE A 102 -23.78 -6.70 4.15
CA PHE A 102 -23.04 -6.13 5.27
C PHE A 102 -23.91 -5.19 6.11
N CYS A 103 -24.75 -4.39 5.47
CA CYS A 103 -25.62 -3.42 6.13
C CYS A 103 -27.00 -3.94 6.51
N GLY A 104 -27.34 -5.19 6.15
CA GLY A 104 -28.62 -5.81 6.47
C GLY A 104 -29.81 -5.25 5.69
N GLY A 105 -29.58 -4.61 4.55
CA GLY A 105 -30.62 -3.98 3.74
C GLY A 105 -30.10 -3.25 2.52
N GLU A 106 -30.97 -3.03 1.53
CA GLU A 106 -30.62 -2.40 0.24
C GLU A 106 -30.53 -0.87 0.31
N GLU A 107 -31.07 -0.25 1.37
CA GLU A 107 -31.24 1.19 1.47
C GLU A 107 -29.93 1.97 1.23
N ILE A 108 -28.84 1.55 1.88
CA ILE A 108 -27.53 2.20 1.75
C ILE A 108 -26.93 1.93 0.37
N SER A 109 -26.91 0.68 -0.08
CA SER A 109 -26.37 0.30 -1.38
C SER A 109 -27.08 1.03 -2.52
N SER A 110 -28.41 1.11 -2.44
CA SER A 110 -29.28 1.83 -3.37
C SER A 110 -29.01 3.32 -3.35
N LYS A 111 -28.99 3.95 -2.16
CA LYS A 111 -28.70 5.38 -2.03
C LYS A 111 -27.33 5.73 -2.63
N LEU A 112 -26.29 4.95 -2.32
CA LEU A 112 -24.94 5.21 -2.84
C LEU A 112 -24.86 5.03 -4.36
N TRP A 113 -25.53 4.01 -4.91
CA TRP A 113 -25.63 3.81 -6.36
C TRP A 113 -26.35 4.96 -7.05
N HIS A 114 -27.52 5.35 -6.55
CA HIS A 114 -28.34 6.40 -7.13
C HIS A 114 -27.61 7.73 -7.13
N THR A 115 -26.96 8.11 -6.03
CA THR A 115 -26.18 9.33 -5.95
C THR A 115 -24.96 9.31 -6.89
N TRP A 116 -24.27 8.17 -7.02
CA TRP A 116 -23.18 8.05 -8.00
C TRP A 116 -23.70 8.20 -9.43
N LYS A 117 -24.84 7.57 -9.75
CA LYS A 117 -25.45 7.66 -11.08
C LYS A 117 -25.88 9.09 -11.38
N ASN A 118 -26.58 9.75 -10.47
CA ASN A 118 -27.19 11.06 -10.71
C ASN A 118 -26.20 12.22 -10.68
N SER A 119 -25.22 12.17 -9.76
CA SER A 119 -24.30 13.30 -9.54
C SER A 119 -22.94 13.11 -10.21
N ARG A 120 -22.60 11.88 -10.63
CA ARG A 120 -21.35 11.60 -11.36
C ARG A 120 -21.61 11.05 -12.76
N ASN A 121 -22.41 9.99 -12.94
CA ASN A 121 -22.56 9.40 -14.28
C ASN A 121 -23.29 10.34 -15.24
N MET A 122 -24.48 10.79 -14.86
CA MET A 122 -25.36 11.61 -15.70
C MET A 122 -24.82 13.02 -15.97
N VAL A 123 -23.96 13.54 -15.08
CA VAL A 123 -23.32 14.86 -15.23
C VAL A 123 -22.20 14.85 -16.29
N PHE A 124 -21.60 13.69 -16.57
CA PHE A 124 -20.40 13.59 -17.42
C PHE A 124 -20.68 12.97 -18.78
N HIS A 125 -21.81 12.28 -18.93
CA HIS A 125 -22.16 11.61 -20.18
C HIS A 125 -23.13 12.47 -20.97
N PHE A 126 -22.73 12.80 -22.20
CA PHE A 126 -23.62 13.35 -23.21
C PHE A 126 -24.49 12.23 -23.77
N PHE A 127 -25.80 12.47 -23.85
CA PHE A 127 -26.77 11.54 -24.43
C PHE A 127 -27.46 12.25 -25.59
N PRO A 128 -27.34 11.76 -26.84
CA PRO A 128 -27.82 12.48 -28.03
C PRO A 128 -29.30 12.88 -28.02
N GLU A 129 -30.14 12.17 -27.26
CA GLU A 129 -31.59 12.39 -27.17
C GLU A 129 -32.04 12.89 -25.78
N LYS A 130 -31.10 13.23 -24.90
CA LYS A 130 -31.39 13.76 -23.56
C LYS A 130 -30.52 14.97 -23.27
N ASP A 131 -31.15 16.13 -23.18
CA ASP A 131 -30.52 17.33 -22.65
C ASP A 131 -30.32 17.17 -21.14
N ASN A 132 -29.18 16.59 -20.75
CA ASN A 132 -28.78 16.46 -19.35
C ASN A 132 -28.04 17.71 -18.85
N LEU A 133 -28.46 18.89 -19.31
CA LEU A 133 -27.88 20.15 -18.87
C LEU A 133 -28.16 20.33 -17.38
N VAL A 134 -27.13 20.70 -16.62
CA VAL A 134 -27.26 20.95 -15.18
C VAL A 134 -27.44 22.44 -14.97
N ASN A 135 -28.64 22.89 -14.59
CA ASN A 135 -28.82 24.28 -14.16
C ASN A 135 -28.27 24.50 -12.73
N LEU A 136 -28.16 25.75 -12.29
CA LEU A 136 -27.56 26.08 -10.99
C LEU A 136 -28.29 25.45 -9.80
N VAL A 137 -29.63 25.39 -9.85
CA VAL A 137 -30.44 24.72 -8.81
C VAL A 137 -30.15 23.22 -8.78
N SER A 138 -30.10 22.58 -9.95
CA SER A 138 -29.76 21.17 -10.10
C SER A 138 -28.33 20.87 -9.64
N ALA A 139 -27.40 21.82 -9.82
CA ALA A 139 -26.04 21.69 -9.32
C ALA A 139 -25.99 21.64 -7.80
N ARG A 140 -26.74 22.54 -7.12
CA ARG A 140 -26.91 22.53 -5.67
C ARG A 140 -27.48 21.20 -5.19
N GLU A 141 -28.60 20.77 -5.76
CA GLU A 141 -29.28 19.52 -5.37
C GLU A 141 -28.34 18.31 -5.49
N LYS A 142 -27.55 18.23 -6.56
CA LYS A 142 -26.57 17.14 -6.76
C LYS A 142 -25.44 17.15 -5.74
N ILE A 143 -24.95 18.34 -5.34
CA ILE A 143 -23.93 18.47 -4.29
C ILE A 143 -24.52 18.07 -2.93
N GLU A 144 -25.72 18.52 -2.61
CA GLU A 144 -26.43 18.16 -1.38
C GLU A 144 -26.73 16.64 -1.34
N GLU A 145 -27.07 16.03 -2.47
CA GLU A 145 -27.26 14.59 -2.60
C GLU A 145 -25.98 13.82 -2.26
N ILE A 146 -24.83 14.27 -2.77
CA ILE A 146 -23.50 13.70 -2.45
C ILE A 146 -23.23 13.78 -0.95
N LEU A 147 -23.35 14.97 -0.36
CA LEU A 147 -23.07 15.19 1.07
C LEU A 147 -23.98 14.33 1.96
N THR A 148 -25.26 14.26 1.60
CA THR A 148 -26.26 13.44 2.29
C THR A 148 -25.94 11.96 2.16
N ALA A 149 -25.52 11.48 0.99
CA ALA A 149 -25.16 10.07 0.80
C ALA A 149 -23.93 9.67 1.62
N ILE A 150 -22.92 10.54 1.72
CA ILE A 150 -21.76 10.33 2.60
C ILE A 150 -22.22 10.23 4.06
N ASP A 151 -22.98 11.22 4.54
CA ASP A 151 -23.49 11.26 5.90
C ASP A 151 -24.36 10.05 6.25
N PHE A 152 -25.25 9.69 5.33
CA PHE A 152 -26.14 8.53 5.46
C PHE A 152 -25.37 7.22 5.56
N SER A 153 -24.33 7.02 4.76
CA SER A 153 -23.48 5.82 4.84
C SER A 153 -22.58 5.76 6.07
N PHE A 154 -22.37 6.88 6.76
CA PHE A 154 -21.62 6.93 8.01
C PHE A 154 -22.49 6.63 9.22
N LYS A 155 -23.74 7.10 9.19
CA LYS A 155 -24.76 6.87 10.22
C LYS A 155 -25.39 5.49 10.09
N GLY A 156 -25.79 5.14 8.87
CA GLY A 156 -26.24 3.81 8.51
C GLY A 156 -25.04 2.88 8.38
N CYS A 157 -25.08 1.71 9.03
CA CYS A 157 -24.10 0.62 8.86
C CYS A 157 -22.79 0.66 9.68
N GLN A 158 -22.75 1.33 10.85
CA GLN A 158 -21.60 1.32 11.80
C GLN A 158 -20.21 1.41 11.14
N VAL A 159 -20.11 2.10 10.01
CA VAL A 159 -18.94 2.06 9.12
C VAL A 159 -17.71 2.62 9.83
N ALA A 160 -17.88 3.74 10.53
CA ALA A 160 -16.82 4.39 11.28
C ALA A 160 -16.23 3.49 12.38
N LYS A 161 -17.11 2.82 13.15
CA LYS A 161 -16.70 1.93 14.24
C LYS A 161 -15.99 0.69 13.71
N THR A 162 -16.51 0.13 12.62
CA THR A 162 -15.96 -1.09 12.00
C THR A 162 -14.59 -0.81 11.35
N SER A 163 -14.48 0.25 10.55
CA SER A 163 -13.23 0.66 9.91
C SER A 163 -12.11 0.92 10.94
N LEU A 164 -12.39 1.72 11.97
CA LEU A 164 -11.43 1.98 13.05
C LEU A 164 -11.04 0.71 13.82
N SER A 165 -11.99 -0.19 14.09
CA SER A 165 -11.70 -1.45 14.78
C SER A 165 -10.86 -2.41 13.93
N ALA A 166 -11.13 -2.49 12.63
CA ALA A 166 -10.40 -3.34 11.68
C ALA A 166 -8.96 -2.83 11.47
N GLN A 167 -8.80 -1.51 11.37
CA GLN A 167 -7.51 -0.85 11.27
C GLN A 167 -6.66 -1.08 12.53
N LYS A 168 -7.23 -0.88 13.72
CA LYS A 168 -6.56 -1.17 15.00
C LYS A 168 -6.14 -2.63 15.09
N ARG A 169 -7.04 -3.57 14.75
CA ARG A 169 -6.74 -5.00 14.76
C ARG A 169 -5.61 -5.36 13.81
N THR A 170 -5.63 -4.84 12.59
CA THR A 170 -4.59 -5.09 11.58
C THR A 170 -3.22 -4.60 12.07
N LEU A 171 -3.20 -3.41 12.67
CA LEU A 171 -1.99 -2.83 13.24
C LEU A 171 -1.46 -3.66 14.42
N SER A 172 -2.33 -4.08 15.35
CA SER A 172 -1.95 -4.93 16.48
C SER A 172 -1.39 -6.28 16.02
N LEU A 173 -1.97 -6.90 15.00
CA LEU A 173 -1.48 -8.16 14.46
C LEU A 173 -0.11 -8.00 13.77
N ALA A 174 0.12 -6.91 13.05
CA ALA A 174 1.41 -6.61 12.43
C ALA A 174 2.51 -6.44 13.50
N PHE A 175 2.24 -5.69 14.57
CA PHE A 175 3.19 -5.52 15.67
C PHE A 175 3.42 -6.81 16.46
N LEU A 176 2.38 -7.62 16.67
CA LEU A 176 2.51 -8.92 17.32
C LEU A 176 3.43 -9.84 16.51
N ASP A 177 3.23 -9.92 15.19
CA ASP A 177 4.07 -10.72 14.30
C ASP A 177 5.52 -10.24 14.32
N PHE A 178 5.75 -8.91 14.24
CA PHE A 178 7.07 -8.33 14.40
C PHE A 178 7.72 -8.71 15.74
N PHE A 179 6.98 -8.62 16.84
CA PHE A 179 7.51 -8.98 18.16
C PHE A 179 7.85 -10.47 18.27
N LEU A 180 7.00 -11.35 17.73
CA LEU A 180 7.26 -12.79 17.68
C LEU A 180 8.52 -13.10 16.88
N VAL A 181 8.70 -12.48 15.71
CA VAL A 181 9.89 -12.66 14.88
C VAL A 181 11.13 -12.07 15.58
N LEU A 182 11.04 -10.86 16.14
CA LEU A 182 12.13 -10.21 16.88
C LEU A 182 12.62 -11.10 18.03
N VAL A 183 11.72 -11.49 18.93
CA VAL A 183 12.07 -12.29 20.11
C VAL A 183 12.48 -13.70 19.70
N GLY A 184 11.70 -14.35 18.85
CA GLY A 184 11.96 -15.73 18.41
C GLY A 184 13.30 -15.87 17.69
N TRP A 185 13.60 -14.95 16.78
CA TRP A 185 14.89 -14.93 16.08
C TRP A 185 16.04 -14.60 17.03
N SER A 186 15.87 -13.64 17.94
CA SER A 186 16.91 -13.28 18.92
C SER A 186 17.23 -14.44 19.87
N VAL A 187 16.20 -15.10 20.42
CA VAL A 187 16.36 -16.27 21.28
C VAL A 187 17.03 -17.41 20.51
N TYR A 188 16.58 -17.69 19.29
CA TYR A 188 17.21 -18.71 18.45
C TYR A 188 18.71 -18.42 18.24
N ARG A 189 19.07 -17.19 17.84
CA ARG A 189 20.46 -16.79 17.58
C ARG A 189 21.35 -16.77 18.83
N TYR A 190 20.75 -16.58 20.01
CA TYR A 190 21.47 -16.63 21.27
C TYR A 190 21.88 -18.07 21.63
N PHE A 191 20.95 -19.03 21.49
CA PHE A 191 21.17 -20.42 21.94
C PHE A 191 21.73 -21.35 20.86
N PHE A 192 21.43 -21.11 19.57
CA PHE A 192 21.77 -22.01 18.48
C PHE A 192 22.70 -21.35 17.46
N ARG A 193 23.61 -22.17 16.92
CA ARG A 193 24.56 -21.77 15.85
C ARG A 193 24.73 -22.93 14.88
N LEU A 194 23.79 -23.06 13.95
CA LEU A 194 23.86 -24.06 12.89
C LEU A 194 24.73 -23.56 11.72
N PRO A 195 25.14 -24.43 10.78
CA PRO A 195 25.78 -23.97 9.56
C PRO A 195 24.91 -22.92 8.84
N LEU A 196 25.56 -21.88 8.31
CA LEU A 196 24.91 -20.70 7.72
C LEU A 196 23.78 -21.05 6.75
N PHE A 197 23.99 -22.07 5.91
CA PHE A 197 22.97 -22.56 4.98
C PHE A 197 21.66 -22.93 5.68
N TRP A 198 21.70 -23.72 6.76
CA TRP A 198 20.48 -24.16 7.46
C TRP A 198 19.79 -23.00 8.19
N GLU A 199 20.57 -22.09 8.76
CA GLU A 199 20.02 -20.94 9.48
C GLU A 199 19.25 -20.01 8.54
N GLU A 200 19.84 -19.68 7.40
CA GLU A 200 19.30 -18.69 6.47
C GLU A 200 18.31 -19.30 5.47
N ALA A 201 18.53 -20.53 4.99
CA ALA A 201 17.68 -21.15 3.97
C ALA A 201 16.49 -21.94 4.55
N ALA A 202 16.51 -22.32 5.83
CA ALA A 202 15.44 -23.09 6.44
C ALA A 202 14.86 -22.41 7.69
N ILE A 203 15.68 -22.19 8.72
CA ILE A 203 15.18 -21.75 10.03
C ILE A 203 14.62 -20.32 9.99
N LYS A 204 15.33 -19.38 9.37
CA LYS A 204 14.86 -17.99 9.22
C LYS A 204 13.53 -17.94 8.45
N PRO A 205 13.38 -18.51 7.24
CA PRO A 205 12.09 -18.52 6.55
C PRO A 205 10.96 -19.16 7.37
N ALA A 206 11.25 -20.25 8.11
CA ALA A 206 10.24 -20.89 8.95
C ALA A 206 9.78 -19.98 10.08
N LEU A 207 10.71 -19.38 10.84
CA LEU A 207 10.40 -18.50 11.96
C LEU A 207 9.74 -17.19 11.50
N TRP A 208 10.18 -16.63 10.37
CA TRP A 208 9.74 -15.32 9.91
C TRP A 208 8.45 -15.40 9.08
N LEU A 209 8.31 -16.37 8.18
CA LEU A 209 7.23 -16.39 7.20
C LEU A 209 6.06 -17.30 7.58
N LEU A 210 6.24 -18.37 8.36
CA LEU A 210 5.11 -19.22 8.73
C LEU A 210 4.04 -18.47 9.55
N PRO A 211 4.40 -17.69 10.59
CA PRO A 211 3.43 -16.88 11.33
C PRO A 211 2.74 -15.85 10.41
N THR A 212 3.51 -15.15 9.58
CA THR A 212 2.98 -14.19 8.60
C THR A 212 2.01 -14.83 7.61
N ILE A 213 2.35 -15.99 7.03
CA ILE A 213 1.48 -16.72 6.09
C ILE A 213 0.20 -17.16 6.78
N TYR A 214 0.28 -17.64 8.03
CA TYR A 214 -0.87 -18.01 8.83
C TYR A 214 -1.79 -16.81 9.08
N LEU A 215 -1.23 -15.67 9.51
CA LEU A 215 -1.99 -14.44 9.74
C LEU A 215 -2.72 -13.99 8.46
N ILE A 216 -2.02 -13.91 7.33
CA ILE A 216 -2.61 -13.46 6.06
C ILE A 216 -3.74 -14.39 5.61
N ARG A 217 -3.52 -15.71 5.61
CA ARG A 217 -4.48 -16.68 5.04
C ARG A 217 -5.64 -17.01 5.98
N LYS A 218 -5.36 -17.21 7.27
CA LYS A 218 -6.34 -17.74 8.22
C LYS A 218 -7.03 -16.64 9.02
N VAL A 219 -6.27 -15.61 9.42
CA VAL A 219 -6.81 -14.52 10.25
C VAL A 219 -7.39 -13.40 9.39
N GLU A 220 -6.60 -12.87 8.46
CA GLU A 220 -6.99 -11.75 7.60
C GLU A 220 -7.80 -12.19 6.37
N LYS A 221 -7.71 -13.47 5.98
CA LYS A 221 -8.39 -14.06 4.82
C LYS A 221 -8.08 -13.33 3.50
N ARG A 222 -6.84 -12.87 3.33
CA ARG A 222 -6.39 -12.14 2.12
C ARG A 222 -5.64 -13.06 1.15
N PRO A 223 -5.66 -12.81 -0.17
CA PRO A 223 -4.87 -13.57 -1.12
C PRO A 223 -3.37 -13.31 -0.91
N LEU A 224 -2.59 -14.38 -0.72
CA LEU A 224 -1.21 -14.31 -0.21
C LEU A 224 -0.29 -13.44 -1.08
N PHE A 225 -0.12 -13.77 -2.35
CA PHE A 225 0.87 -13.10 -3.21
C PHE A 225 0.54 -11.63 -3.50
N SER A 226 -0.74 -11.30 -3.71
CA SER A 226 -1.14 -9.90 -3.86
C SER A 226 -0.97 -9.11 -2.57
N SER A 227 -1.20 -9.77 -1.43
CA SER A 227 -1.06 -9.17 -0.11
C SER A 227 0.39 -8.90 0.28
N LEU A 228 1.33 -9.70 -0.25
CA LEU A 228 2.77 -9.57 -0.05
C LEU A 228 3.45 -8.73 -1.15
N GLY A 229 2.70 -8.11 -2.06
CA GLY A 229 3.26 -7.24 -3.09
C GLY A 229 3.91 -7.96 -4.27
N TYR A 230 3.78 -9.28 -4.43
CA TYR A 230 4.37 -10.00 -5.58
C TYR A 230 3.57 -9.86 -6.87
N LEU A 231 2.27 -9.55 -6.76
CA LEU A 231 1.37 -9.32 -7.91
C LEU A 231 1.07 -7.82 -8.10
N GLY A 232 2.06 -6.97 -7.84
CA GLY A 232 1.95 -5.52 -7.95
C GLY A 232 1.61 -5.04 -9.37
N LYS A 233 0.87 -3.94 -9.48
CA LYS A 233 0.40 -3.40 -10.78
C LYS A 233 1.52 -2.78 -11.62
N ASN A 234 2.60 -2.34 -10.98
CA ASN A 234 3.70 -1.64 -11.65
C ASN A 234 4.82 -2.62 -12.00
N PHE A 235 4.48 -3.80 -12.56
CA PHE A 235 5.47 -4.80 -12.95
C PHE A 235 6.51 -4.21 -13.93
N GLN A 236 6.07 -3.43 -14.92
CA GLN A 236 6.98 -2.77 -15.86
C GLN A 236 7.89 -1.73 -15.17
N THR A 237 7.37 -0.91 -14.27
CA THR A 237 8.20 0.00 -13.46
C THR A 237 9.20 -0.77 -12.61
N SER A 238 8.79 -1.92 -12.06
CA SER A 238 9.66 -2.79 -11.28
C SER A 238 10.83 -3.30 -12.13
N LEU A 239 10.56 -3.71 -13.38
CA LEU A 239 11.61 -4.13 -14.31
C LEU A 239 12.59 -3.00 -14.63
N TRP A 240 12.11 -1.78 -14.86
CA TRP A 240 12.98 -0.62 -15.10
C TRP A 240 13.84 -0.30 -13.88
N VAL A 241 13.25 -0.29 -12.68
CA VAL A 241 14.00 -0.07 -11.43
C VAL A 241 15.10 -1.12 -11.25
N ILE A 242 14.77 -2.40 -11.46
CA ILE A 242 15.75 -3.50 -11.38
C ILE A 242 16.85 -3.32 -12.45
N PHE A 243 16.48 -2.99 -13.67
CA PHE A 243 17.43 -2.72 -14.75
C PHE A 243 18.41 -1.59 -14.39
N TYR A 244 17.90 -0.47 -13.86
CA TYR A 244 18.76 0.64 -13.42
C TYR A 244 19.70 0.23 -12.29
N PHE A 245 19.26 -0.60 -11.34
CA PHE A 245 20.16 -1.14 -10.31
C PHE A 245 21.25 -2.03 -10.87
N LEU A 246 20.92 -2.91 -11.81
CA LEU A 246 21.92 -3.77 -12.46
C LEU A 246 22.94 -2.93 -13.23
N VAL A 247 22.49 -1.91 -13.98
CA VAL A 247 23.38 -0.98 -14.68
C VAL A 247 24.26 -0.22 -13.68
N PHE A 248 23.69 0.29 -12.59
CA PHE A 248 24.44 0.99 -11.54
C PHE A 248 25.55 0.11 -10.95
N VAL A 249 25.23 -1.13 -10.59
CA VAL A 249 26.22 -2.08 -10.04
C VAL A 249 27.30 -2.43 -11.07
N VAL A 250 26.94 -2.59 -12.35
CA VAL A 250 27.92 -2.81 -13.41
C VAL A 250 28.85 -1.60 -13.53
N LEU A 251 28.32 -0.38 -13.57
CA LEU A 251 29.12 0.84 -13.65
C LEU A 251 30.05 1.01 -12.45
N GLU A 252 29.55 0.79 -11.24
CA GLU A 252 30.35 0.81 -10.02
C GLU A 252 31.48 -0.23 -10.08
N SER A 253 31.17 -1.46 -10.49
CA SER A 253 32.16 -2.54 -10.62
C SER A 253 33.24 -2.23 -11.66
N LEU A 254 32.88 -1.55 -12.75
CA LEU A 254 33.85 -1.08 -13.75
C LEU A 254 34.76 -0.02 -13.13
N ILE A 255 34.20 1.00 -12.47
CA ILE A 255 34.98 2.07 -11.82
C ILE A 255 35.93 1.51 -10.76
N VAL A 256 35.46 0.59 -9.91
CA VAL A 256 36.31 0.00 -8.88
C VAL A 256 37.32 -0.99 -9.46
N GLY A 257 36.92 -1.77 -10.47
CA GLY A 257 37.85 -2.57 -11.28
C GLY A 257 38.99 -1.72 -11.83
N PHE A 258 38.68 -0.65 -12.56
CA PHE A 258 39.68 0.27 -13.12
C PHE A 258 40.59 0.91 -12.06
N SER A 259 40.06 1.21 -10.86
CA SER A 259 40.84 1.87 -9.80
C SER A 259 41.65 0.93 -8.90
N ARG A 260 41.24 -0.34 -8.73
CA ARG A 260 41.87 -1.27 -7.77
C ARG A 260 42.47 -2.51 -8.39
N HIS A 261 41.92 -3.08 -9.47
CA HIS A 261 42.34 -4.38 -10.01
C HIS A 261 42.30 -4.38 -11.54
N SER A 262 43.42 -4.63 -12.22
CA SER A 262 43.52 -4.67 -13.69
C SER A 262 42.72 -5.80 -14.40
N ARG A 263 41.75 -6.43 -13.72
CA ARG A 263 40.91 -7.52 -14.22
C ARG A 263 39.49 -7.04 -14.53
N SER A 264 38.91 -7.53 -15.62
CA SER A 264 37.52 -7.26 -15.98
C SER A 264 36.54 -7.98 -15.04
N PHE A 265 35.34 -7.40 -14.87
CA PHE A 265 34.25 -7.96 -14.05
C PHE A 265 33.92 -9.43 -14.37
N LEU A 266 33.87 -9.78 -15.66
CA LEU A 266 33.60 -11.15 -16.12
C LEU A 266 34.67 -12.14 -15.65
N THR A 267 35.94 -11.73 -15.59
CA THR A 267 37.04 -12.57 -15.11
C THR A 267 36.96 -12.78 -13.60
N ILE A 268 36.51 -11.78 -12.83
CA ILE A 268 36.26 -11.92 -11.39
C ILE A 268 35.14 -12.94 -11.16
N LEU A 269 34.02 -12.80 -11.88
CA LEU A 269 32.88 -13.71 -11.76
C LEU A 269 33.20 -15.16 -12.14
N GLY A 270 33.96 -15.35 -13.22
CA GLY A 270 34.38 -16.68 -13.68
C GLY A 270 35.43 -17.37 -12.80
N THR A 271 36.06 -16.64 -11.87
CA THR A 271 37.07 -17.18 -10.94
C THR A 271 36.57 -17.31 -9.51
N LEU A 272 35.28 -17.03 -9.26
CA LEU A 272 34.69 -17.16 -7.93
C LEU A 272 34.69 -18.64 -7.49
N PRO A 273 35.21 -18.95 -6.29
CA PRO A 273 35.12 -20.30 -5.75
C PRO A 273 33.66 -20.68 -5.47
N LEU A 274 33.37 -21.99 -5.48
CA LEU A 274 32.02 -22.51 -5.21
C LEU A 274 31.46 -22.02 -3.85
N SER A 275 32.32 -21.84 -2.85
CA SER A 275 31.94 -21.28 -1.55
C SER A 275 31.37 -19.86 -1.65
N SER A 276 31.89 -19.02 -2.55
CA SER A 276 31.35 -17.68 -2.80
C SER A 276 29.96 -17.76 -3.43
N LEU A 277 29.76 -18.66 -4.40
CA LEU A 277 28.44 -18.87 -5.03
C LEU A 277 27.37 -19.33 -4.02
N VAL A 278 27.76 -20.19 -3.07
CA VAL A 278 26.88 -20.60 -1.98
C VAL A 278 26.53 -19.42 -1.07
N THR A 279 27.51 -18.62 -0.66
CA THR A 279 27.28 -17.42 0.17
C THR A 279 26.35 -16.42 -0.52
N ILE A 280 26.57 -16.18 -1.81
CA ILE A 280 25.71 -15.34 -2.65
C ILE A 280 24.27 -15.83 -2.65
N SER A 281 24.08 -17.14 -2.87
CA SER A 281 22.75 -17.75 -2.92
C SER A 281 22.04 -17.62 -1.58
N ILE A 282 22.78 -17.80 -0.48
CA ILE A 282 22.26 -17.61 0.88
C ILE A 282 21.82 -16.16 1.08
N GLN A 283 22.62 -15.17 0.68
CA GLN A 283 22.28 -13.75 0.83
C GLN A 283 21.04 -13.35 0.02
N PHE A 284 20.89 -13.93 -1.17
CA PHE A 284 19.66 -13.74 -1.95
C PHE A 284 18.44 -14.32 -1.21
N LEU A 285 18.55 -15.52 -0.63
CA LEU A 285 17.49 -16.11 0.18
C LEU A 285 17.17 -15.26 1.41
N THR A 286 18.19 -14.75 2.10
CA THR A 286 18.03 -13.81 3.22
C THR A 286 17.25 -12.57 2.77
N ALA A 287 17.66 -11.93 1.67
CA ALA A 287 16.96 -10.78 1.12
C ALA A 287 15.49 -11.11 0.77
N VAL A 288 15.21 -12.27 0.17
CA VAL A 288 13.84 -12.71 -0.12
C VAL A 288 13.02 -12.78 1.17
N VAL A 289 13.50 -13.46 2.20
CA VAL A 289 12.76 -13.66 3.45
C VAL A 289 12.51 -12.33 4.16
N GLU A 290 13.57 -11.53 4.33
CA GLU A 290 13.49 -10.29 5.09
C GLU A 290 12.62 -9.25 4.38
N GLU A 291 12.77 -9.10 3.06
CA GLU A 291 11.93 -8.15 2.31
C GLU A 291 10.49 -8.63 2.17
N THR A 292 10.23 -9.94 2.10
CA THR A 292 8.85 -10.48 2.15
C THR A 292 8.17 -10.08 3.45
N PHE A 293 8.88 -10.20 4.57
CA PHE A 293 8.35 -9.86 5.88
C PHE A 293 8.20 -8.34 6.06
N PHE A 294 9.28 -7.57 5.87
CA PHE A 294 9.30 -6.15 6.15
C PHE A 294 8.54 -5.32 5.11
N ARG A 295 8.69 -5.58 3.81
CA ARG A 295 8.07 -4.79 2.72
C ARG A 295 6.76 -5.42 2.29
N GLY A 296 6.77 -6.73 2.08
CA GLY A 296 5.58 -7.47 1.69
C GLY A 296 4.49 -7.43 2.76
N TYR A 297 4.80 -7.71 4.01
CA TYR A 297 3.81 -7.79 5.08
C TYR A 297 3.73 -6.50 5.93
N LEU A 298 4.75 -6.18 6.73
CA LEU A 298 4.68 -5.09 7.72
C LEU A 298 4.41 -3.73 7.08
N PHE A 299 5.16 -3.35 6.04
CA PHE A 299 4.99 -2.07 5.36
C PHE A 299 3.58 -1.90 4.81
N ASN A 300 3.02 -2.93 4.17
CA ASN A 300 1.66 -2.88 3.64
C ASN A 300 0.62 -2.60 4.73
N ARG A 301 0.72 -3.26 5.89
CA ARG A 301 -0.25 -3.08 6.99
C ARG A 301 -0.09 -1.73 7.65
N LEU A 302 1.15 -1.30 7.86
CA LEU A 302 1.44 0.02 8.40
C LEU A 302 1.01 1.13 7.44
N TRP A 303 1.18 0.96 6.13
CA TRP A 303 0.72 1.94 5.15
C TRP A 303 -0.80 1.99 5.09
N GLU A 304 -1.49 0.85 5.08
CA GLU A 304 -2.95 0.78 5.20
C GLU A 304 -3.44 1.50 6.46
N ALA A 305 -2.78 1.28 7.60
CA ALA A 305 -3.19 1.87 8.87
C ALA A 305 -2.78 3.34 9.05
N LEU A 306 -1.71 3.83 8.41
CA LEU A 306 -1.23 5.20 8.62
C LEU A 306 -1.64 6.15 7.50
N GLY A 307 -2.15 5.62 6.38
CA GLY A 307 -2.54 6.37 5.19
C GLY A 307 -1.39 7.03 4.42
N LYS A 308 -0.18 7.07 5.00
CA LYS A 308 1.00 7.76 4.44
C LYS A 308 2.18 6.80 4.34
N ALA A 309 2.70 6.62 3.12
CA ALA A 309 3.79 5.68 2.82
C ALA A 309 5.07 5.99 3.62
N TRP A 310 5.45 7.27 3.74
CA TRP A 310 6.67 7.66 4.44
C TRP A 310 6.63 7.33 5.95
N LYS A 311 5.45 7.41 6.58
CA LYS A 311 5.27 7.03 8.00
C LYS A 311 5.45 5.52 8.17
N ALA A 312 4.88 4.74 7.26
CA ALA A 312 5.07 3.29 7.25
C ALA A 312 6.54 2.93 7.02
N ASN A 313 7.22 3.61 6.07
CA ASN A 313 8.63 3.40 5.80
C ASN A 313 9.51 3.67 7.01
N LEU A 314 9.27 4.78 7.70
CA LEU A 314 10.02 5.13 8.92
C LEU A 314 9.90 4.04 9.98
N LEU A 315 8.67 3.57 10.27
CA LEU A 315 8.45 2.54 11.29
C LEU A 315 9.02 1.17 10.89
N VAL A 316 8.86 0.77 9.63
CA VAL A 316 9.47 -0.47 9.12
C VAL A 316 10.99 -0.40 9.18
N SER A 317 11.57 0.75 8.84
CA SER A 317 13.03 0.95 8.90
C SER A 317 13.56 0.84 10.32
N LEU A 318 12.85 1.44 11.30
CA LEU A 318 13.17 1.27 12.72
C LEU A 318 13.03 -0.20 13.16
N GLY A 319 11.97 -0.89 12.76
CA GLY A 319 11.80 -2.32 13.04
C GLY A 319 12.93 -3.18 12.46
N PHE A 320 13.37 -2.86 11.25
CA PHE A 320 14.49 -3.53 10.59
C PHE A 320 15.80 -3.33 11.35
N VAL A 321 16.08 -2.12 11.83
CA VAL A 321 17.25 -1.82 12.66
C VAL A 321 17.18 -2.59 13.99
N LEU A 322 16.01 -2.59 14.63
CA LEU A 322 15.79 -3.26 15.91
C LEU A 322 16.00 -4.77 15.84
N ILE A 323 15.60 -5.43 14.74
CA ILE A 323 15.77 -6.89 14.62
C ILE A 323 17.23 -7.33 14.48
N HIS A 324 18.11 -6.43 14.04
CA HIS A 324 19.54 -6.71 13.89
C HIS A 324 20.33 -6.45 15.17
N LEU A 325 19.81 -5.62 16.09
CA LEU A 325 20.50 -5.22 17.31
C LEU A 325 20.94 -6.41 18.20
N PRO A 326 20.10 -7.43 18.46
CA PRO A 326 20.50 -8.57 19.30
C PRO A 326 21.66 -9.37 18.72
N ILE A 327 21.72 -9.53 17.39
CA ILE A 327 22.84 -10.21 16.73
C ILE A 327 24.12 -9.39 16.87
N SER A 328 24.04 -8.08 16.64
CA SER A 328 25.19 -7.17 16.78
C SER A 328 25.79 -7.20 18.19
N ILE A 329 24.95 -7.29 19.22
CA ILE A 329 25.38 -7.32 20.63
C ILE A 329 25.84 -8.72 21.05
N PHE A 330 24.97 -9.73 20.93
CA PHE A 330 25.18 -11.02 21.58
C PHE A 330 26.00 -12.01 20.74
N VAL A 331 25.94 -11.89 19.41
CA VAL A 331 26.60 -12.82 18.50
C VAL A 331 27.91 -12.22 17.99
N LEU A 332 27.85 -11.03 17.39
CA LEU A 332 29.00 -10.35 16.79
C LEU A 332 29.86 -9.60 17.81
N ARG A 333 29.30 -9.24 18.97
CA ARG A 333 29.98 -8.53 20.06
C ARG A 333 30.68 -7.25 19.59
N LEU A 334 30.00 -6.49 18.74
CA LEU A 334 30.50 -5.24 18.19
C LEU A 334 30.66 -4.17 19.29
N SER A 335 31.65 -3.29 19.14
CA SER A 335 31.79 -2.11 20.01
C SER A 335 30.62 -1.13 19.81
N GLY A 336 30.41 -0.21 20.76
CA GLY A 336 29.34 0.79 20.65
C GLY A 336 29.40 1.59 19.34
N GLU A 337 30.60 2.00 18.91
CA GLU A 337 30.81 2.71 17.65
C GLU A 337 30.48 1.84 16.42
N GLN A 338 30.91 0.57 16.42
CA GLN A 338 30.61 -0.37 15.35
C GLN A 338 29.11 -0.66 15.26
N ILE A 339 28.42 -0.77 16.40
CA ILE A 339 26.97 -0.91 16.44
C ILE A 339 26.32 0.33 15.80
N LEU A 340 26.70 1.54 16.23
CA LEU A 340 26.12 2.78 15.67
C LEU A 340 26.33 2.88 14.16
N ALA A 341 27.52 2.58 13.67
CA ALA A 341 27.81 2.55 12.23
C ALA A 341 26.94 1.51 11.49
N ALA A 342 26.85 0.29 12.03
CA ALA A 342 26.05 -0.78 11.44
C ALA A 342 24.56 -0.42 11.41
N LEU A 343 24.00 0.10 12.50
CA LEU A 343 22.59 0.53 12.57
C LEU A 343 22.31 1.69 11.61
N GLY A 344 23.27 2.61 11.43
CA GLY A 344 23.17 3.70 10.44
C GLY A 344 23.06 3.16 9.01
N LEU A 345 23.94 2.24 8.62
CA LEU A 345 23.90 1.59 7.30
C LEU A 345 22.62 0.80 7.08
N LEU A 346 22.20 0.00 8.06
CA LEU A 346 20.94 -0.75 8.01
C LEU A 346 19.73 0.19 7.89
N SER A 347 19.76 1.36 8.55
CA SER A 347 18.70 2.37 8.43
C SER A 347 18.59 2.91 7.01
N VAL A 348 19.71 3.27 6.38
CA VAL A 348 19.74 3.81 5.01
C VAL A 348 19.28 2.75 4.01
N MET A 349 19.82 1.54 4.09
CA MET A 349 19.42 0.42 3.23
C MET A 349 17.92 0.16 3.35
N SER A 350 17.44 0.09 4.59
CA SER A 350 16.05 -0.24 4.88
C SER A 350 15.09 0.86 4.40
N PHE A 351 15.43 2.12 4.64
CA PHE A 351 14.63 3.24 4.17
C PHE A 351 14.58 3.30 2.64
N GLY A 352 15.71 3.07 1.96
CA GLY A 352 15.79 2.96 0.51
C GLY A 352 14.89 1.86 -0.05
N SER A 353 14.94 0.66 0.55
CA SER A 353 14.06 -0.45 0.16
C SER A 353 12.57 -0.09 0.29
N GLY A 354 12.17 0.62 1.35
CA GLY A 354 10.77 1.04 1.50
C GLY A 354 10.35 2.15 0.53
N LEU A 355 11.27 3.01 0.08
CA LEU A 355 11.00 3.94 -1.02
C LEU A 355 10.71 3.18 -2.31
N LEU A 356 11.53 2.19 -2.67
CA LEU A 356 11.33 1.36 -3.86
C LEU A 356 9.99 0.63 -3.81
N PHE A 357 9.67 0.04 -2.65
CA PHE A 357 8.38 -0.59 -2.45
C PHE A 357 7.23 0.42 -2.62
N SER A 358 7.35 1.63 -2.08
CA SER A 358 6.30 2.64 -2.19
C SER A 358 6.06 3.12 -3.63
N LEU A 359 7.11 3.15 -4.46
CA LEU A 359 7.06 3.55 -5.87
C LEU A 359 6.48 2.44 -6.77
N THR A 360 6.87 1.20 -6.50
CA THR A 360 6.55 0.06 -7.38
C THR A 360 5.36 -0.76 -6.89
N TYR A 361 5.02 -0.65 -5.60
CA TYR A 361 4.11 -1.55 -4.91
C TYR A 361 4.47 -3.03 -5.16
N ASN A 362 5.78 -3.30 -5.25
CA ASN A 362 6.34 -4.59 -5.58
C ASN A 362 7.51 -4.90 -4.65
N THR A 363 7.52 -6.11 -4.09
CA THR A 363 8.57 -6.57 -3.18
C THR A 363 9.85 -6.96 -3.93
N VAL A 364 9.76 -7.30 -5.22
CA VAL A 364 10.94 -7.77 -5.99
C VAL A 364 12.03 -6.69 -6.11
N PRO A 365 11.75 -5.42 -6.45
CA PRO A 365 12.78 -4.38 -6.44
C PRO A 365 13.47 -4.21 -5.08
N SER A 366 12.73 -4.33 -3.98
CA SER A 366 13.26 -4.30 -2.62
C SER A 366 14.20 -5.49 -2.33
N ILE A 367 13.83 -6.70 -2.79
CA ILE A 367 14.68 -7.91 -2.69
C ILE A 367 15.99 -7.70 -3.45
N VAL A 368 15.92 -7.20 -4.68
CA VAL A 368 17.11 -6.94 -5.50
C VAL A 368 17.99 -5.88 -4.85
N TRP A 369 17.41 -4.77 -4.37
CA TRP A 369 18.14 -3.74 -3.63
C TRP A 369 18.88 -4.29 -2.41
N HIS A 370 18.19 -5.04 -1.56
CA HIS A 370 18.79 -5.64 -0.37
C HIS A 370 19.90 -6.63 -0.75
N PHE A 371 19.66 -7.51 -1.72
CA PHE A 371 20.67 -8.45 -2.21
C PHE A 371 21.93 -7.72 -2.73
N LEU A 372 21.76 -6.68 -3.54
CA LEU A 372 22.88 -5.90 -4.10
C LEU A 372 23.62 -5.11 -3.01
N TRP A 373 22.92 -4.62 -2.00
CA TRP A 373 23.53 -3.97 -0.85
C TRP A 373 24.45 -4.93 -0.08
N ASN A 374 23.99 -6.16 0.18
CA ASN A 374 24.81 -7.17 0.86
C ASN A 374 25.97 -7.65 -0.02
N TRP A 375 25.80 -7.60 -1.34
CA TRP A 375 26.81 -8.00 -2.31
C TRP A 375 28.04 -7.08 -2.31
N GLN A 376 27.85 -5.76 -2.20
CA GLN A 376 28.96 -4.80 -2.14
C GLN A 376 29.90 -5.11 -0.97
N VAL A 377 29.32 -5.42 0.19
CA VAL A 377 30.05 -5.82 1.41
C VAL A 377 30.87 -7.11 1.20
N ILE A 378 30.39 -8.05 0.38
CA ILE A 378 31.06 -9.33 0.10
C ILE A 378 32.25 -9.16 -0.85
N LEU A 379 32.19 -8.21 -1.78
CA LEU A 379 33.28 -7.94 -2.71
C LEU A 379 34.37 -7.02 -2.12
N GLY A 380 34.22 -6.54 -0.88
CA GLY A 380 35.16 -5.58 -0.28
C GLY A 380 35.17 -4.22 -0.97
N LEU A 381 34.06 -3.88 -1.64
CA LEU A 381 33.72 -2.55 -2.13
C LEU A 381 33.12 -1.75 -0.97
#